data_AF-A0A836QA67-F1
#
_entry.id   AF-A0A836QA67-F1
#
_cell.length_a   1.000
_cell.length_b   1.000
_cell.length_c   1.000
_cell.angle_alpha   90.00
_cell.angle_beta   90.00
_cell.angle_gamma   90.00
#
_symmetry.space_group_name_H-M   'P 1'
#
loop_
_entity.id
_entity.type
_entity.pdbx_description
1 polymer ?
#
loop_
_entity_poly.entity_id
_entity_poly.type
_entity_poly.pdbx_seq_one_letter_code
_entity_poly.pdbx_strand_id
1 'polypeptide(L)' 'MKSLKAELHCHNIFSNGHVGSLEPIHDCSVTIPQQLEQAHLAGLDVLFVTNHNTIDG' A
#
# COMPACT_ATOMS: atom_id res chain seq x y z
N MET A 1 6.37 -27.04 3.11
CA MET A 1 6.04 -25.68 3.58
C MET A 1 4.90 -25.15 2.74
N LYS A 2 3.92 -24.46 3.33
CA LYS A 2 2.85 -23.77 2.59
C LYS A 2 3.45 -22.50 1.95
N SER A 3 3.16 -22.24 0.67
CA SER A 3 3.50 -20.95 0.06
C SER A 3 2.57 -19.88 0.60
N LEU A 4 3.12 -18.74 1.01
CA LEU A 4 2.33 -17.58 1.41
C LEU A 4 1.99 -16.75 0.16
N LYS A 5 0.75 -16.31 0.05
CA LYS A 5 0.34 -15.32 -0.95
C LYS A 5 0.61 -13.93 -0.37
N ALA A 6 1.57 -13.21 -0.94
CA ALA A 6 2.01 -11.93 -0.42
C ALA A 6 1.90 -10.83 -1.48
N GLU A 7 1.46 -9.65 -1.06
CA GLU A 7 1.68 -8.40 -1.79
C GLU A 7 2.89 -7.69 -1.18
N LEU A 8 3.89 -7.39 -2.00
CA LEU A 8 5.19 -6.89 -1.54
C LEU A 8 5.35 -5.38 -1.78
N HIS A 9 4.45 -4.74 -2.52
CA HIS A 9 4.50 -3.32 -2.81
C HIS A 9 3.10 -2.74 -3.00
N CYS A 10 2.58 -2.06 -1.98
CA CYS A 10 1.23 -1.49 -2.01
C CYS A 10 1.18 -0.14 -1.31
N HIS A 11 0.67 0.87 -2.01
CA HIS A 11 0.52 2.23 -1.50
C HIS A 11 -0.89 2.49 -1.01
N ASN A 12 -1.01 3.40 -0.05
CA ASN A 12 -2.28 3.96 0.40
C ASN A 12 -2.20 5.51 0.40
N ILE A 13 -3.25 6.19 0.88
CA ILE A 13 -3.32 7.66 0.86
C ILE A 13 -2.13 8.38 1.50
N PHE A 14 -1.37 7.74 2.40
CA PHE A 14 -0.19 8.33 3.03
C PHE A 14 1.01 8.44 2.08
N SER A 15 0.96 7.77 0.92
CA SER A 15 1.91 7.92 -0.17
C SER A 15 1.87 9.31 -0.83
N ASN A 16 0.72 10.00 -0.74
CA ASN A 16 0.51 11.31 -1.36
C ASN A 16 1.39 12.39 -0.73
N GLY A 17 1.95 13.28 -1.55
CA GLY A 17 2.77 14.42 -1.09
C GLY A 17 4.20 14.07 -0.70
N HIS A 18 4.57 12.79 -0.67
CA HIS A 18 5.92 12.32 -0.33
C HIS A 18 6.73 11.86 -1.55
N VAL A 19 6.32 12.28 -2.74
CA VAL A 19 6.92 11.95 -4.04
C VAL A 19 7.99 12.98 -4.44
N GLY A 20 8.79 12.65 -5.47
CA GLY A 20 9.79 13.56 -6.02
C GLY A 20 9.18 14.82 -6.66
N SER A 21 9.97 15.88 -6.81
CA SER A 21 9.53 17.18 -7.37
C SER A 21 9.04 17.14 -8.82
N LEU A 22 9.30 16.05 -9.53
CA LEU A 22 8.88 15.83 -10.92
C LEU A 22 7.63 14.95 -11.03
N GLU A 23 7.15 14.39 -9.92
CA GLU A 23 6.06 13.41 -9.89
C GLU A 23 4.72 14.07 -9.50
N PRO A 24 3.58 13.51 -9.93
CA PRO A 24 2.26 13.94 -9.47
C PRO A 24 2.12 13.77 -7.95
N ILE A 25 1.67 14.83 -7.26
CA ILE A 25 1.57 14.84 -5.78
C ILE A 25 0.51 13.88 -5.22
N HIS A 26 -0.39 13.36 -6.06
CA HIS A 26 -1.45 12.43 -5.68
C HIS A 26 -1.26 11.11 -6.43
N ASP A 27 -0.82 10.10 -5.68
CA ASP A 27 -0.50 8.75 -6.11
C ASP A 27 -1.66 7.78 -5.87
N CYS A 28 -2.31 7.84 -4.70
CA CYS A 28 -3.30 6.86 -4.27
C CYS A 28 -4.48 7.48 -3.51
N SER A 29 -5.69 6.96 -3.71
CA SER A 29 -6.91 7.35 -3.00
C SER A 29 -7.44 6.28 -2.02
N VAL A 30 -6.73 5.15 -1.88
CA VAL A 30 -7.14 4.03 -1.04
C VAL A 30 -6.70 4.25 0.41
N THR A 31 -7.64 4.18 1.35
CA THR A 31 -7.36 4.25 2.78
C THR A 31 -6.84 2.91 3.32
N ILE A 32 -6.16 2.90 4.47
CA ILE A 32 -5.68 1.64 5.10
C ILE A 32 -6.82 0.64 5.34
N PRO A 33 -8.01 1.02 5.88
CA PRO A 33 -9.09 0.06 6.06
C PRO A 33 -9.53 -0.60 4.75
N GLN A 34 -9.62 0.17 3.66
CA GLN A 34 -9.94 -0.37 2.33
C GLN A 34 -8.82 -1.28 1.82
N GLN A 35 -7.56 -0.89 2.02
CA GLN A 35 -6.39 -1.69 1.62
C GLN A 35 -6.39 -3.06 2.33
N LEU A 36 -6.63 -3.07 3.65
CA LEU A 36 -6.71 -4.30 4.45
C LEU A 36 -7.93 -5.15 4.08
N GLU A 37 -9.09 -4.53 3.84
CA GLU A 37 -10.29 -5.22 3.38
C GLU A 37 -10.05 -5.92 2.04
N GLN A 38 -9.43 -5.23 1.07
CA GLN A 38 -9.10 -5.83 -0.22
C GLN A 38 -8.05 -6.93 -0.09
N ALA A 39 -7.04 -6.77 0.77
CA ALA A 39 -6.07 -7.82 1.04
C ALA A 39 -6.73 -9.08 1.62
N HIS A 40 -7.68 -8.91 2.54
CA HIS A 40 -8.47 -10.00 3.09
C HIS A 40 -9.33 -10.69 2.03
N LEU A 41 -10.09 -9.93 1.24
CA LEU A 41 -10.94 -10.46 0.16
C LEU A 41 -10.13 -11.16 -0.94
N ALA A 42 -8.91 -10.68 -1.21
CA ALA A 42 -7.98 -11.30 -2.15
C ALA A 42 -7.29 -12.57 -1.58
N GLY A 43 -7.51 -12.88 -0.30
CA GLY A 43 -6.89 -14.02 0.38
C GLY A 43 -5.38 -13.90 0.49
N LEU A 44 -4.85 -12.69 0.66
CA LEU A 44 -3.43 -12.48 0.95
C LEU A 44 -3.12 -12.99 2.36
N ASP A 45 -2.07 -13.79 2.50
CA ASP A 45 -1.53 -14.18 3.80
C ASP A 45 -0.66 -13.03 4.37
N VAL A 46 -0.06 -12.19 3.52
CA VAL A 46 0.84 -11.09 3.92
C VAL A 46 0.63 -9.86 3.01
N LEU A 47 0.66 -8.66 3.57
CA LEU A 47 0.64 -7.38 2.86
C LEU A 47 1.78 -6.49 3.37
N PHE A 48 2.60 -5.98 2.46
CA PHE A 48 3.60 -4.95 2.75
C PHE A 48 3.08 -3.58 2.29
N VAL A 49 3.02 -2.63 3.22
CA VAL A 49 2.73 -1.23 2.92
C VAL A 49 4.04 -0.50 2.62
N THR A 50 4.15 0.10 1.44
CA THR A 50 5.40 0.67 0.93
C THR A 50 5.22 2.08 0.40
N ASN A 51 4.54 2.94 1.16
CA ASN A 51 4.27 4.32 0.80
C ASN A 51 5.55 5.10 0.43
N HIS A 52 5.44 6.09 -0.45
CA HIS A 52 6.58 6.91 -0.84
C HIS A 52 7.16 7.64 0.39
N ASN A 53 8.43 7.39 0.69
CA ASN A 53 9.24 8.12 1.68
C ASN A 53 8.59 8.33 3.07
N THR A 54 7.61 7.50 3.45
CA THR A 54 6.98 7.54 4.77
C THR A 54 6.61 6.13 5.25
N ILE A 55 6.56 5.97 6.56
CA ILE A 55 6.02 4.78 7.24
C ILE A 55 4.65 5.07 7.86
N ASP A 56 4.08 6.24 7.57
CA ASP A 56 2.74 6.59 8.02
C ASP A 56 1.72 5.66 7.37
N GLY A 57 0.74 5.29 8.19
CA GLY A 57 -0.38 4.46 7.81
C GLY A 57 -0.10 2.97 7.87
#